data_AF-A0AA37WUA2-F1
#
_entry.id   AF-A0AA37WUA2-F1
#
_cell.length_a   1.000
_cell.length_b   1.000
_cell.length_c   1.000
_cell.angle_alpha   90.00
_cell.angle_beta   90.00
_cell.angle_gamma   90.00
#
_symmetry.space_group_name_H-M   'P 1'
#
loop_
_entity.id
_entity.type
_entity.pdbx_description
1 polymer ?
#
loop_
_entity_poly.entity_id
_entity_poly.type
_entity_poly.pdbx_seq_one_letter_code
_entity_poly.pdbx_strand_id
1 'polypeptide(L)'
;MDRAGDDSVLDGQRVEVVVVFDDLRGFTPFSARCEPTVVMDVLSEYHAVIGAAVNRHGATLVSLAGDGVMILVNAPVVCREPALRAARMVIEM
;
A
#
# COMPACT_ATOMS: atom_id res chain seq x y z
N MET A 1 24.58 24.44 -3.35
CA MET A 1 24.49 22.96 -3.40
C MET A 1 23.00 22.68 -3.50
N ASP A 2 22.48 22.79 -4.72
CA ASP A 2 21.04 22.75 -4.96
C ASP A 2 20.70 21.30 -5.35
N ARG A 3 20.19 20.54 -4.38
CA ARG A 3 19.42 19.33 -4.66
C ARG A 3 17.96 19.75 -4.81
N ALA A 4 17.64 20.46 -5.89
CA ALA A 4 16.27 20.45 -6.38
C ALA A 4 15.98 19.00 -6.78
N GLY A 5 15.05 18.35 -6.08
CA GLY A 5 14.54 17.05 -6.50
C GLY A 5 14.03 17.17 -7.93
N ASP A 6 14.11 16.09 -8.69
CA ASP A 6 13.53 16.04 -10.03
C ASP A 6 12.00 16.20 -9.90
N ASP A 7 11.50 17.42 -10.11
CA ASP A 7 10.08 17.78 -10.03
C ASP A 7 9.24 17.03 -11.08
N SER A 8 9.85 16.32 -12.04
CA SER A 8 9.14 15.46 -13.01
C SER A 8 8.40 14.29 -12.37
N VAL A 9 8.70 13.95 -11.11
CA VAL A 9 7.93 12.97 -10.32
C VAL A 9 6.53 13.51 -9.96
N LEU A 10 6.37 14.83 -9.89
CA LEU A 10 5.10 15.49 -9.59
C LEU A 10 4.25 15.74 -10.84
N ASP A 11 4.84 15.60 -12.03
CA ASP A 11 4.11 15.71 -13.28
C ASP A 11 3.16 14.52 -13.47
N GLY A 12 1.95 14.80 -13.97
CA GLY A 12 0.98 13.76 -14.29
C GLY A 12 1.47 12.86 -15.43
N GLN A 13 1.63 11.57 -15.15
CA GLN A 13 2.12 10.59 -16.12
C GLN A 13 1.03 9.56 -16.45
N ARG A 14 0.90 9.19 -17.73
CA ARG A 14 0.09 8.04 -18.14
C ARG A 14 1.00 6.81 -18.24
N VAL A 15 0.89 5.91 -17.28
CA VAL A 15 1.66 4.67 -17.22
C VAL A 15 0.73 3.48 -16.97
N GLU A 16 1.12 2.30 -17.47
CA GLU A 16 0.45 1.05 -17.13
C GLU A 16 0.88 0.62 -15.72
N VAL A 17 -0.09 0.29 -14.86
CA VAL A 17 0.16 -0.07 -13.46
C VAL A 17 -0.63 -1.30 -13.08
N VAL A 18 -0.20 -1.97 -12.02
CA VAL A 18 -1.03 -2.92 -11.29
C VAL A 18 -1.48 -2.26 -10.00
N VAL A 19 -2.80 -2.27 -9.77
CA VAL A 19 -3.41 -1.75 -8.55
C VAL A 19 -3.86 -2.93 -7.69
N VAL A 20 -3.47 -2.93 -6.42
CA VAL A 20 -3.94 -3.89 -5.42
C VAL A 20 -4.82 -3.14 -4.42
N PHE A 21 -6.02 -3.67 -4.21
CA PHE A 21 -6.89 -3.29 -3.11
C PHE A 21 -6.95 -4.46 -2.14
N ASP A 22 -6.69 -4.18 -0.87
CA ASP A 22 -6.78 -5.18 0.20
C ASP A 22 -7.61 -4.62 1.37
N ASP A 23 -8.33 -5.50 2.03
CA ASP A 23 -9.30 -5.14 3.07
C ASP A 23 -9.54 -6.31 4.05
N LEU A 24 -9.58 -6.02 5.35
CA LEU A 24 -9.70 -7.03 6.39
C LEU A 24 -11.13 -7.57 6.47
N ARG A 25 -11.28 -8.87 6.20
CA ARG A 25 -12.58 -9.55 6.29
C ARG A 25 -13.16 -9.45 7.70
N GLY A 26 -14.34 -8.84 7.81
CA GLY A 26 -15.07 -8.74 9.07
C GLY A 26 -14.57 -7.65 10.00
N PHE A 27 -13.70 -6.74 9.53
CA PHE A 27 -13.21 -5.65 10.36
C PHE A 27 -14.31 -4.62 10.69
N THR A 28 -15.22 -4.30 9.78
CA THR A 28 -16.33 -3.36 10.07
C THR A 28 -17.19 -3.77 11.28
N PRO A 29 -17.69 -5.03 11.40
CA PRO A 29 -18.42 -5.44 12.60
C PRO A 29 -17.52 -5.59 13.83
N PHE A 30 -16.22 -5.87 13.67
CA PHE A 30 -15.25 -5.89 14.77
C PHE A 30 -15.05 -4.49 15.36
N SER A 31 -14.77 -3.50 14.52
CA SER A 31 -14.51 -2.12 14.95
C SER A 31 -15.73 -1.47 15.59
N ALA A 32 -16.94 -1.85 15.19
CA ALA A 32 -18.18 -1.38 15.81
C ALA A 32 -18.42 -1.93 17.24
N ARG A 33 -17.72 -2.98 17.65
CA ARG A 33 -17.94 -3.69 18.94
C ARG A 33 -16.76 -3.59 19.90
N CYS A 34 -15.61 -3.15 19.42
CA CYS A 34 -14.39 -3.07 20.20
C CYS A 34 -14.11 -1.64 20.66
N GLU A 35 -13.37 -1.53 21.76
CA GLU A 35 -12.86 -0.24 22.23
C GLU A 35 -11.92 0.37 21.17
N PRO A 36 -11.94 1.70 20.97
CA PRO A 36 -11.11 2.35 19.95
C PRO A 36 -9.63 2.03 20.06
N THR A 37 -9.10 1.87 21.27
CA THR A 37 -7.69 1.50 21.49
C THR A 37 -7.37 0.13 20.89
N VAL A 38 -8.25 -0.86 21.08
CA VAL A 38 -8.09 -2.21 20.50
C VAL A 38 -8.15 -2.16 18.98
N VAL A 39 -9.04 -1.35 18.41
CA VAL A 39 -9.12 -1.16 16.95
C VAL A 39 -7.83 -0.54 16.41
N MET A 40 -7.30 0.48 17.09
CA MET A 40 -6.05 1.13 16.69
C MET A 40 -4.84 0.22 16.79
N ASP A 41 -4.78 -0.66 17.79
CA ASP A 41 -3.70 -1.65 17.94
C ASP A 41 -3.70 -2.64 16.76
N VAL A 42 -4.88 -3.19 16.40
CA VAL A 42 -5.03 -4.09 15.25
C VAL A 42 -4.67 -3.40 13.94
N LEU A 43 -5.15 -2.17 13.73
CA LEU A 43 -4.79 -1.40 12.53
C LEU A 43 -3.29 -1.13 12.46
N SER A 44 -2.65 -0.82 13.58
CA SER A 44 -1.21 -0.54 13.62
C SER A 44 -0.39 -1.79 13.25
N GLU A 45 -0.78 -2.96 13.75
CA GLU A 45 -0.13 -4.23 13.40
C GLU A 45 -0.35 -4.57 11.92
N TYR A 46 -1.59 -4.46 11.44
CA TYR A 46 -1.92 -4.67 10.04
C TYR A 46 -1.13 -3.74 9.11
N HIS A 47 -1.11 -2.43 9.38
CA HIS A 47 -0.37 -1.46 8.58
C HIS A 47 1.13 -1.72 8.58
N ALA A 48 1.69 -2.25 9.67
CA ALA A 48 3.10 -2.64 9.74
C ALA A 48 3.43 -3.82 8.80
N VAL A 49 2.55 -4.84 8.74
CA VAL A 49 2.70 -5.98 7.82
C VAL A 49 2.62 -5.52 6.37
N ILE A 50 1.59 -4.73 6.04
CA ILE A 50 1.40 -4.15 4.70
C ILE A 50 2.61 -3.31 4.30
N GLY A 51 3.04 -2.40 5.18
CA GLY A 51 4.19 -1.53 4.93
C GLY A 51 5.49 -2.30 4.70
N ALA A 52 5.72 -3.39 5.43
CA ALA A 52 6.89 -4.25 5.24
C ALA A 52 6.87 -4.95 3.86
N ALA A 53 5.72 -5.50 3.46
CA ALA A 53 5.56 -6.15 2.15
C ALA A 53 5.73 -5.14 1.00
N VAL A 54 5.05 -3.99 1.07
CA VAL A 54 5.14 -2.91 0.08
C VAL A 54 6.59 -2.47 -0.14
N ASN A 55 7.31 -2.20 0.96
CA ASN A 55 8.71 -1.77 0.88
C ASN A 55 9.61 -2.86 0.29
N ARG A 56 9.42 -4.13 0.67
CA ARG A 56 10.25 -5.24 0.20
C ARG A 56 10.09 -5.50 -1.29
N HIS A 57 8.87 -5.33 -1.81
CA HIS A 57 8.60 -5.51 -3.24
C HIS A 57 8.83 -4.23 -4.05
N GLY A 58 9.12 -3.08 -3.42
CA GLY A 58 9.27 -1.81 -4.14
C GLY A 58 7.98 -1.38 -4.82
N ALA A 59 6.85 -1.62 -4.15
CA ALA A 59 5.55 -1.08 -4.51
C ALA A 59 5.32 0.25 -3.78
N THR A 60 4.25 0.94 -4.13
CA THR A 60 3.91 2.25 -3.57
C THR A 60 2.57 2.16 -2.86
N LEU A 61 2.57 2.37 -1.54
CA LEU A 61 1.36 2.52 -0.77
C LEU A 61 0.76 3.91 -1.05
N VAL A 62 -0.46 3.96 -1.58
CA VAL A 62 -1.11 5.23 -1.96
C VAL A 62 -2.06 5.72 -0.87
N SER A 63 -2.84 4.82 -0.28
CA SER A 63 -3.78 5.19 0.77
C SER A 63 -4.00 4.06 1.77
N LEU A 64 -4.14 4.46 3.03
CA LEU A 64 -4.68 3.65 4.12
C LEU A 64 -5.96 4.33 4.61
N ALA A 65 -7.07 3.60 4.63
CA ALA A 65 -8.37 4.10 5.07
C ALA A 65 -9.01 3.06 5.98
N GLY A 66 -8.62 3.06 7.25
CA GLY A 66 -8.96 1.98 8.18
C GLY A 66 -8.26 0.69 7.78
N ASP A 67 -9.07 -0.34 7.53
CA ASP A 67 -8.71 -1.66 6.99
C ASP A 67 -8.45 -1.67 5.49
N GLY A 68 -9.02 -0.72 4.75
CA GLY A 68 -8.83 -0.61 3.31
C GLY A 68 -7.48 -0.02 2.92
N VAL A 69 -6.77 -0.68 2.01
CA VAL A 69 -5.48 -0.22 1.48
C VAL A 69 -5.46 -0.20 -0.05
N MET A 70 -4.77 0.78 -0.63
CA MET A 70 -4.51 0.86 -2.07
C MET A 70 -3.01 0.92 -2.33
N ILE A 71 -2.52 -0.03 -3.13
CA ILE A 71 -1.11 -0.17 -3.47
C ILE A 71 -0.95 -0.13 -4.99
N LEU A 72 0.06 0.59 -5.46
CA LEU A 72 0.46 0.64 -6.87
C LEU A 72 1.78 -0.08 -7.09
N VAL A 73 1.86 -0.82 -8.19
CA VAL A 73 3.11 -1.36 -8.72
C VAL A 73 3.34 -0.74 -10.09
N ASN A 74 4.59 -0.36 -10.39
CA ASN A 74 5.03 0.38 -11.57
C ASN A 74 4.79 1.90 -11.55
N ALA A 75 4.44 2.49 -10.40
CA ALA A 75 4.36 3.93 -10.23
C ALA A 75 4.65 4.35 -8.78
N PRO A 76 5.35 5.47 -8.54
CA PRO A 76 6.14 6.23 -9.52
C PRO A 76 7.42 5.47 -9.92
N VAL A 77 7.79 4.42 -9.18
CA VAL A 77 8.97 3.61 -9.46
C VAL A 77 8.64 2.56 -10.51
N VAL A 78 9.37 2.60 -11.63
CA VAL A 78 9.23 1.65 -12.73
C VAL A 78 9.63 0.24 -12.27
N CYS A 79 8.83 -0.74 -12.69
CA CYS A 79 8.93 -2.13 -12.33
C CYS A 79 8.89 -3.01 -13.59
N ARG A 80 9.92 -3.85 -13.76
CA ARG A 80 9.86 -4.96 -14.71
C ARG A 80 8.90 -6.03 -14.20
N GLU A 81 7.93 -6.44 -15.03
CA GLU A 81 6.92 -7.46 -14.72
C GLU A 81 6.01 -7.10 -13.53
N PRO A 82 5.25 -5.99 -13.61
CA PRO A 82 4.48 -5.48 -12.48
C PRO A 82 3.41 -6.46 -11.97
N ALA A 83 2.81 -7.26 -12.83
CA ALA A 83 1.85 -8.30 -12.43
C ALA A 83 2.48 -9.39 -11.55
N LEU A 84 3.67 -9.89 -11.93
CA LEU A 84 4.36 -10.92 -11.15
C LEU A 84 4.82 -10.38 -9.79
N ARG A 85 5.32 -9.15 -9.76
CA ARG A 85 5.71 -8.49 -8.51
C ARG A 85 4.52 -8.27 -7.59
N ALA A 86 3.41 -7.76 -8.11
CA ALA A 86 2.18 -7.59 -7.33
C ALA A 86 1.68 -8.92 -6.76
N ALA A 87 1.67 -9.99 -7.57
CA ALA A 87 1.27 -11.32 -7.11
C ALA A 87 2.16 -11.86 -5.99
N ARG A 88 3.48 -11.68 -6.10
CA ARG A 88 4.43 -12.10 -5.04
C ARG A 88 4.26 -11.30 -3.76
N MET A 89 4.01 -9.99 -3.89
CA MET A 89 3.72 -9.12 -2.76
C MET A 89 2.46 -9.57 -2.01
N VAL A 90 1.36 -9.81 -2.74
CA VAL A 90 0.08 -10.22 -2.15
C VAL A 90 0.13 -11.61 -1.51
N ILE A 91 1.02 -12.51 -1.98
CA ILE A 91 1.23 -13.81 -1.33
C ILE A 91 2.03 -13.69 -0.01
N GLU A 92 2.85 -12.65 0.13
CA GLU A 92 3.63 -12.39 1.34
C GLU A 92 2.85 -11.63 2.42
N MET A 93 1.86 -10.82 2.00
CA MET A 93 0.91 -10.13 2.88
C MET A 93 0.03 -11.12 3.64
#